data_AF-A0A845HYH5-F1
#
_entry.id   AF-A0A845HYH5-F1
#
_cell.length_a   1.000
_cell.length_b   1.000
_cell.length_c   1.000
_cell.angle_alpha   90.00
_cell.angle_beta   90.00
_cell.angle_gamma   90.00
#
_symmetry.space_group_name_H-M   'P 1'
#
loop_
_entity.id
_entity.type
_entity.pdbx_description
1 polymer ?
#
loop_
_entity_poly.entity_id
_entity_poly.type
_entity_poly.pdbx_seq_one_letter_code
_entity_poly.pdbx_strand_id
1 'polypeptide(L)'
;MNKSLAAAVLATLSLAASTAAVAQETPWLVRVRAVHIDPADKSDPVGGAGASDRLTVSSKTIPEFDVSYFFTPNLAAELILTYPQKHDVFLDGGKIGTFKHLPPTLLAQYHFVLDAPIKPYIGAGVNYTTMSKVDLLAGKAGLEHDSFGFALQAGVDYAIDKKWSLNIDVKKVQIRSDVFIGGAKASAVKVDPLLVGVGVGYRF
;
A
#
# COMPACT_ATOMS: atom_id res chain seq x y z
N MET A 1 21.99 17.96 -12.23
CA MET A 1 21.02 17.86 -11.11
C MET A 1 20.76 16.41 -10.77
N ASN A 2 21.17 15.79 -9.66
CA ASN A 2 22.37 15.86 -8.84
C ASN A 2 22.48 14.44 -8.24
N LYS A 3 23.32 13.56 -8.80
CA LYS A 3 23.58 12.21 -8.25
C LYS A 3 24.31 12.25 -6.89
N SER A 4 24.74 13.44 -6.47
CA SER A 4 25.51 13.67 -5.24
C SER A 4 24.66 13.78 -3.96
N LEU A 5 23.34 13.88 -4.05
CA LEU A 5 22.45 13.91 -2.87
C LEU A 5 22.15 12.51 -2.30
N ALA A 6 22.16 11.47 -3.15
CA ALA A 6 21.94 10.10 -2.72
C ALA A 6 23.11 9.51 -1.90
N ALA A 7 24.33 10.00 -2.14
CA ALA A 7 25.53 9.54 -1.43
C ALA A 7 25.69 10.20 -0.03
N ALA A 8 25.11 11.38 0.19
CA ALA A 8 25.23 12.09 1.47
C ALA A 8 24.35 11.52 2.59
N VAL A 9 23.23 10.87 2.24
CA VAL A 9 22.33 10.23 3.22
C VAL A 9 22.90 8.89 3.70
N LEU A 10 23.65 8.15 2.87
CA LEU A 10 24.27 6.89 3.29
C LEU A 10 25.51 7.07 4.19
N ALA A 11 26.21 8.21 4.09
CA ALA A 11 27.46 8.43 4.81
C ALA A 11 27.29 8.96 6.25
N THR A 12 26.10 9.44 6.62
CA THR A 12 25.84 10.03 7.95
C THR A 12 25.30 9.03 8.98
N LEU A 13 24.94 7.81 8.56
CA LEU A 13 24.48 6.73 9.44
C LEU A 13 25.62 5.90 10.06
N SER A 14 26.87 6.08 9.64
CA SER A 14 28.01 5.25 10.07
C SER A 14 28.79 5.77 11.28
N LEU A 15 28.48 6.97 11.81
CA LEU A 15 29.29 7.62 12.85
C LEU A 15 28.67 7.69 14.26
N ALA A 16 27.52 7.06 14.51
CA ALA A 16 26.84 7.13 15.82
C ALA A 16 26.87 5.82 16.65
N ALA A 17 27.54 4.76 16.19
CA ALA A 17 27.50 3.45 16.85
C ALA A 17 28.68 3.22 17.80
N SER A 18 28.72 3.95 18.92
CA SER A 18 29.63 3.64 20.03
C SER A 18 29.06 4.08 21.38
N THR A 19 27.99 3.41 21.81
CA THR A 19 27.64 3.28 23.24
C THR A 19 27.19 1.85 23.54
N ALA A 20 27.44 1.40 24.76
CA ALA A 20 27.52 0.00 25.18
C ALA A 20 26.28 -0.87 24.88
N ALA A 21 26.54 -2.09 24.44
CA ALA A 21 25.57 -3.10 24.06
C ALA A 21 24.84 -3.73 25.26
N VAL A 22 23.63 -3.24 25.54
CA VAL A 22 22.51 -4.15 25.82
C VAL A 22 22.13 -4.75 24.46
N ALA A 23 21.81 -6.05 24.38
CA ALA A 23 21.32 -6.66 23.15
C ALA A 23 19.91 -6.11 22.83
N GLN A 24 19.87 -4.85 22.40
CA GLN A 24 18.68 -4.18 21.95
C GLN A 24 18.42 -4.74 20.56
N GLU A 25 17.36 -5.54 20.44
CA GLU A 25 16.79 -5.85 19.12
C GLU A 25 16.72 -4.56 18.33
N THR A 26 17.19 -4.58 17.08
CA THR A 26 17.11 -3.40 16.22
C THR A 26 15.66 -2.86 16.24
N PRO A 27 15.48 -1.54 16.12
CA PRO A 27 14.14 -0.99 15.91
C PRO A 27 13.62 -1.25 14.48
N TRP A 28 14.44 -1.79 13.57
CA TRP A 28 14.10 -1.96 12.17
C TRP A 28 13.57 -3.37 11.83
N LEU A 29 12.37 -3.41 11.24
CA LEU A 29 11.81 -4.60 10.62
C LEU A 29 11.53 -4.30 9.15
N VAL A 30 11.96 -5.19 8.27
CA VAL A 30 11.68 -5.09 6.84
C VAL A 30 10.87 -6.31 6.44
N ARG A 31 9.83 -6.13 5.63
CA ARG A 31 9.08 -7.26 5.08
C ARG A 31 8.96 -7.17 3.56
N VAL A 32 8.87 -8.34 2.95
CA VAL A 32 8.54 -8.52 1.54
C VAL A 32 7.35 -9.46 1.47
N ARG A 33 6.30 -9.05 0.74
CA ARG A 33 5.02 -9.77 0.68
C ARG A 33 4.57 -9.96 -0.76
N ALA A 34 3.90 -11.07 -1.04
CA ALA A 34 3.03 -11.21 -2.19
C ALA A 34 1.61 -10.81 -1.73
N VAL A 35 1.05 -9.77 -2.33
CA VAL A 35 -0.22 -9.17 -1.93
C VAL A 35 -1.22 -9.29 -3.07
N HIS A 36 -2.35 -9.94 -2.80
CA HIS A 36 -3.50 -9.93 -3.68
C HIS A 36 -4.33 -8.67 -3.45
N ILE A 37 -4.53 -7.89 -4.50
CA ILE A 37 -5.36 -6.69 -4.52
C ILE A 37 -6.75 -7.08 -5.03
N ASP A 38 -7.76 -6.90 -4.19
CA ASP A 38 -9.16 -7.12 -4.51
C ASP A 38 -9.94 -5.79 -4.44
N PRO A 39 -10.15 -5.11 -5.58
CA PRO A 39 -10.93 -3.88 -5.65
C PRO A 39 -12.39 -4.09 -5.20
N ALA A 40 -12.99 -3.08 -4.57
CA ALA A 40 -14.37 -3.14 -4.13
C ALA A 40 -15.40 -3.11 -5.27
N ASP A 41 -14.96 -2.78 -6.50
CA ASP A 41 -15.79 -2.66 -7.70
C ASP A 41 -17.03 -1.77 -7.48
N LYS A 42 -16.80 -0.63 -6.83
CA LYS A 42 -17.82 0.38 -6.56
C LYS A 42 -17.64 1.62 -7.40
N SER A 43 -18.74 2.11 -7.99
CA SER A 43 -18.74 3.38 -8.73
C SER A 43 -20.10 4.07 -8.68
N ASP A 44 -20.10 5.39 -8.74
CA ASP A 44 -21.34 6.14 -8.95
C ASP A 44 -21.89 5.89 -10.38
N PRO A 45 -23.18 6.14 -10.65
CA PRO A 45 -23.75 5.96 -11.98
C PRO A 45 -23.01 6.78 -13.03
N VAL A 46 -22.66 6.14 -14.14
CA VAL A 46 -21.97 6.81 -15.25
C VAL A 46 -22.91 7.84 -15.89
N GLY A 47 -22.51 9.11 -15.89
CA GLY A 47 -23.31 10.23 -16.35
C GLY A 47 -24.32 10.76 -15.31
N GLY A 48 -24.26 10.29 -14.07
CA GLY A 48 -25.09 10.78 -12.96
C GLY A 48 -26.52 10.22 -12.89
N ALA A 49 -26.88 9.28 -13.76
CA ALA A 49 -28.17 8.61 -13.75
C ALA A 49 -28.04 7.11 -14.12
N GLY A 50 -29.00 6.29 -13.67
CA GLY A 50 -29.03 4.85 -13.93
C GLY A 50 -28.33 4.02 -12.85
N ALA A 51 -27.87 2.83 -13.23
CA ALA A 51 -27.26 1.88 -12.30
C ALA A 51 -25.83 2.28 -11.90
N SER A 52 -25.52 2.14 -10.61
CA SER A 52 -24.18 2.22 -10.02
C SER A 52 -23.35 0.97 -10.30
N ASP A 53 -22.08 0.99 -9.93
CA ASP A 53 -21.15 -0.15 -9.92
C ASP A 53 -20.93 -0.81 -11.30
N ARG A 54 -21.08 -0.01 -12.35
CA ARG A 54 -20.84 -0.44 -13.75
C ARG A 54 -19.36 -0.40 -14.12
N LEU A 55 -18.55 0.37 -13.39
CA LEU A 55 -17.11 0.45 -13.56
C LEU A 55 -16.40 -0.46 -12.56
N THR A 56 -15.62 -1.40 -13.07
CA THR A 56 -14.84 -2.34 -12.26
C THR A 56 -13.36 -2.30 -12.61
N VAL A 57 -12.52 -2.73 -11.67
CA VAL A 57 -11.06 -2.70 -11.80
C VAL A 57 -10.53 -4.11 -11.61
N SER A 58 -9.62 -4.56 -12.47
CA SER A 58 -9.06 -5.91 -12.35
C SER A 58 -8.35 -6.14 -11.01
N SER A 59 -8.60 -7.27 -10.35
CA SER A 59 -7.74 -7.77 -9.26
C SER A 59 -6.38 -8.21 -9.77
N LYS A 60 -5.36 -8.20 -8.89
CA LYS A 60 -4.00 -8.63 -9.24
C LYS A 60 -3.16 -8.94 -8.01
N THR A 61 -2.23 -9.88 -8.14
CA THR A 61 -1.19 -10.13 -7.13
C THR A 61 0.09 -9.39 -7.46
N ILE A 62 0.65 -8.69 -6.48
CA ILE A 62 1.83 -7.84 -6.62
C ILE A 62 2.85 -8.12 -5.51
N PRO A 63 4.15 -7.85 -5.71
CA PRO A 63 5.09 -7.77 -4.62
C PRO A 63 4.93 -6.42 -3.90
N GLU A 64 5.02 -6.47 -2.58
CA GLU A 64 4.99 -5.34 -1.66
C GLU A 64 6.23 -5.39 -0.78
N PHE A 65 6.76 -4.22 -0.44
CA PHE A 65 7.88 -4.05 0.46
C PHE A 65 7.48 -3.03 1.52
N ASP A 66 7.75 -3.34 2.79
CA ASP A 66 7.56 -2.40 3.89
C ASP A 66 8.77 -2.32 4.81
N VAL A 67 8.91 -1.14 5.41
CA VAL A 67 9.89 -0.85 6.44
C VAL A 67 9.15 -0.33 7.66
N SER A 68 9.38 -0.99 8.78
CA SER A 68 8.83 -0.63 10.08
C SER A 68 9.94 -0.16 11.02
N TYR A 69 9.71 0.94 11.72
CA TYR A 69 10.55 1.45 12.79
C TYR A 69 9.80 1.38 14.12
N PHE A 70 10.33 0.62 15.07
CA PHE A 70 9.77 0.43 16.41
C PHE A 70 10.28 1.53 17.35
N PHE A 71 9.37 2.37 17.81
CA PHE A 71 9.64 3.35 18.88
C PHE A 71 9.65 2.68 20.25
N THR A 72 8.82 1.66 20.41
CA THR A 72 8.74 0.79 21.59
C THR A 72 8.50 -0.65 21.13
N PRO A 73 8.59 -1.68 21.99
CA PRO A 73 8.23 -3.05 21.62
C PRO A 73 6.81 -3.19 21.07
N ASN A 74 5.90 -2.28 21.43
CA ASN A 74 4.50 -2.31 21.02
C ASN A 74 4.16 -1.31 19.92
N LEU A 75 4.93 -0.24 19.72
CA LEU A 75 4.55 0.86 18.82
C LEU A 75 5.58 1.03 17.70
N ALA A 76 5.10 1.00 16.46
CA ALA A 76 5.92 1.19 15.28
C ALA A 76 5.27 2.14 14.26
N ALA A 77 6.09 2.75 13.41
CA ALA A 77 5.64 3.34 12.16
C ALA A 77 6.05 2.44 11.00
N GLU A 78 5.12 2.13 10.10
CA GLU A 78 5.34 1.31 8.90
C GLU A 78 5.14 2.17 7.65
N LEU A 79 6.12 2.12 6.75
CA LEU A 79 6.00 2.66 5.40
C LEU A 79 5.92 1.51 4.42
N ILE A 80 4.78 1.39 3.74
CA ILE A 80 4.52 0.41 2.70
C ILE A 80 4.78 1.03 1.33
N LEU A 81 5.55 0.33 0.52
CA LEU A 81 5.93 0.71 -0.83
C LEU A 81 5.65 -0.44 -1.81
N THR A 82 5.27 -0.06 -3.02
CA THR A 82 5.10 -0.98 -4.15
C THR A 82 5.76 -0.35 -5.39
N TYR A 83 5.76 -1.06 -6.51
CA TYR A 83 6.06 -0.44 -7.80
C TYR A 83 4.77 0.01 -8.51
N PRO A 84 4.82 0.88 -9.54
CA PRO A 84 3.63 1.30 -10.26
C PRO A 84 2.88 0.14 -10.92
N GLN A 85 1.72 -0.24 -10.38
CA GLN A 85 0.92 -1.37 -10.85
C GLN A 85 -0.04 -0.95 -11.95
N LYS A 86 -0.17 -1.80 -12.98
CA LYS A 86 -1.12 -1.60 -14.07
C LYS A 86 -2.40 -2.38 -13.81
N HIS A 87 -3.55 -1.69 -13.87
CA HIS A 87 -4.88 -2.29 -13.78
C HIS A 87 -5.65 -2.10 -15.09
N ASP A 88 -6.51 -3.07 -15.39
CA ASP A 88 -7.50 -2.97 -16.45
C ASP A 88 -8.80 -2.42 -15.87
N VAL A 89 -9.49 -1.57 -16.64
CA VAL A 89 -10.79 -1.00 -16.26
C VAL A 89 -11.84 -1.54 -17.21
N PHE A 90 -12.97 -1.93 -16.64
CA PHE A 90 -14.11 -2.48 -17.38
C PHE A 90 -15.35 -1.62 -17.15
N LEU A 91 -16.20 -1.54 -18.17
CA LEU A 91 -17.54 -0.98 -18.11
C LEU A 91 -18.51 -2.06 -18.57
N ASP A 92 -19.43 -2.47 -17.69
CA ASP A 92 -20.38 -3.56 -17.96
C ASP A 92 -19.72 -4.86 -18.49
N GLY A 93 -18.53 -5.17 -17.96
CA GLY A 93 -17.73 -6.34 -18.36
C GLY A 93 -16.88 -6.14 -19.63
N GLY A 94 -17.09 -5.05 -20.39
CA GLY A 94 -16.25 -4.69 -21.53
C GLY A 94 -15.01 -3.90 -21.09
N LYS A 95 -13.81 -4.33 -21.50
CA LYS A 95 -12.58 -3.60 -21.20
C LYS A 95 -12.57 -2.24 -21.90
N ILE A 96 -12.45 -1.16 -21.14
CA ILE A 96 -12.43 0.21 -21.66
C ILE A 96 -11.06 0.86 -21.66
N GLY A 97 -10.07 0.23 -21.02
CA GLY A 97 -8.71 0.75 -21.00
C GLY A 97 -7.94 0.32 -19.76
N THR A 98 -6.89 1.07 -19.44
CA THR A 98 -5.96 0.77 -18.36
C THR A 98 -5.45 2.03 -17.67
N PHE A 99 -5.00 1.90 -16.44
CA PHE A 99 -4.24 2.93 -15.75
C PHE A 99 -3.13 2.28 -14.92
N LYS A 100 -2.17 3.10 -14.47
CA LYS A 100 -1.22 2.71 -13.44
C LYS A 100 -1.48 3.46 -12.16
N HIS A 101 -1.24 2.83 -11.01
CA HIS A 101 -1.23 3.51 -9.73
C HIS A 101 0.00 3.18 -8.89
N LEU A 102 0.37 4.09 -8.00
CA LEU A 102 1.39 3.88 -6.99
C LEU A 102 0.83 4.36 -5.64
N PRO A 103 0.49 3.44 -4.72
CA PRO A 103 -0.17 3.74 -3.45
C PRO A 103 0.78 3.66 -2.21
N PRO A 104 1.78 4.54 -2.02
CA PRO A 104 2.52 4.58 -0.76
C PRO A 104 1.57 4.79 0.41
N THR A 105 1.79 4.01 1.46
CA THR A 105 0.93 4.02 2.65
C THR A 105 1.80 4.12 3.90
N LEU A 106 1.46 5.05 4.79
CA LEU A 106 2.12 5.25 6.06
C LEU A 106 1.16 4.89 7.19
N LEU A 107 1.58 3.97 8.06
CA LEU A 107 0.76 3.42 9.14
C LEU A 107 1.46 3.59 10.48
N ALA A 108 0.69 3.90 11.52
CA ALA A 108 1.08 3.62 12.89
C ALA A 108 0.59 2.21 13.25
N GLN A 109 1.46 1.40 13.84
CA GLN A 109 1.18 0.01 14.19
C GLN A 109 1.30 -0.21 15.70
N TYR A 110 0.34 -0.93 16.25
CA TYR A 110 0.40 -1.50 17.59
C TYR A 110 0.62 -3.02 17.49
N HIS A 111 1.74 -3.48 18.02
CA HIS A 111 2.10 -4.89 18.14
C HIS A 111 1.76 -5.42 19.53
N PHE A 112 1.08 -6.56 19.56
CA PHE A 112 0.78 -7.27 20.79
C PHE A 112 2.01 -8.10 21.18
N VAL A 113 2.59 -7.77 22.33
CA VAL A 113 3.73 -8.51 22.88
C VAL A 113 3.17 -9.67 23.70
N LEU A 114 3.32 -10.87 23.14
CA LEU A 114 2.93 -12.13 23.75
C LEU A 114 4.21 -12.92 24.06
N ASP A 115 4.19 -13.74 25.11
CA ASP A 115 5.24 -14.73 25.38
C ASP A 115 5.05 -15.96 24.47
N ALA A 116 5.04 -15.72 23.16
CA ALA A 116 4.75 -16.70 22.13
C ALA A 116 5.43 -16.29 20.81
N PRO A 117 5.71 -17.25 19.89
CA PRO A 117 6.29 -16.93 18.58
C PRO A 117 5.33 -16.13 17.67
N ILE A 118 4.04 -16.14 17.98
CA ILE A 118 3.01 -15.38 17.28
C ILE A 118 2.97 -13.93 17.79
N LYS A 119 3.12 -12.98 16.88
CA LYS A 119 3.13 -11.53 17.15
C LYS A 119 2.04 -10.84 16.31
N PRO A 120 0.79 -10.79 16.81
CA PRO A 120 -0.28 -10.06 16.16
C PRO A 120 -0.02 -8.55 16.17
N TYR A 121 -0.57 -7.84 15.19
CA TYR A 121 -0.56 -6.39 15.15
C TYR A 121 -1.80 -5.82 14.45
N ILE A 122 -2.08 -4.57 14.77
CA ILE A 122 -3.05 -3.73 14.07
C ILE A 122 -2.40 -2.42 13.67
N GLY A 123 -2.85 -1.83 12.58
CA GLY A 123 -2.33 -0.58 12.06
C GLY A 123 -3.41 0.33 11.50
N ALA A 124 -3.16 1.62 11.58
CA ALA A 124 -4.00 2.64 10.98
C ALA A 124 -3.15 3.82 10.49
N GLY A 125 -3.58 4.46 9.42
CA GLY A 125 -2.86 5.61 8.89
C GLY A 125 -3.44 6.11 7.58
N VAL A 126 -2.55 6.58 6.72
CA VAL A 126 -2.90 7.34 5.52
C VAL A 126 -2.27 6.73 4.28
N ASN A 127 -3.01 6.79 3.18
CA ASN A 127 -2.60 6.40 1.86
C ASN A 127 -2.63 7.62 0.93
N TYR A 128 -1.60 7.73 0.11
CA TYR A 128 -1.55 8.71 -0.96
C TYR A 128 -1.28 7.96 -2.26
N THR A 129 -2.30 7.81 -3.11
CA THR A 129 -2.17 7.10 -4.38
C THR A 129 -2.05 8.08 -5.53
N THR A 130 -1.05 7.87 -6.39
CA THR A 130 -0.91 8.61 -7.65
C THR A 130 -1.33 7.72 -8.82
N MET A 131 -2.12 8.27 -9.74
CA MET A 131 -2.65 7.61 -10.93
C MET A 131 -1.92 8.17 -12.15
N SER A 132 -1.34 7.30 -12.97
CA SER A 132 -0.55 7.68 -14.12
C SER A 132 -0.79 6.74 -15.30
N LYS A 133 -0.31 7.14 -16.49
CA LYS A 133 -0.46 6.35 -17.74
C LYS A 133 -1.91 5.89 -17.96
N VAL A 134 -2.84 6.82 -17.76
CA VAL A 134 -4.28 6.60 -17.95
C VAL A 134 -4.54 6.57 -19.44
N ASP A 135 -5.08 5.45 -19.92
CA ASP A 135 -5.58 5.28 -21.28
C ASP A 135 -6.95 4.62 -21.19
N LEU A 136 -7.99 5.44 -21.15
CA LEU A 136 -9.39 5.02 -21.05
C LEU A 136 -10.16 5.57 -22.26
N LEU A 137 -11.00 4.73 -22.86
CA LEU A 137 -11.79 5.06 -24.05
C LEU A 137 -10.92 5.61 -25.19
N ALA A 138 -9.76 4.99 -25.43
CA ALA A 138 -8.75 5.43 -26.40
C ALA A 138 -8.31 6.89 -26.17
N GLY A 139 -7.94 7.22 -24.93
CA GLY A 139 -7.50 8.54 -24.52
C GLY A 139 -8.60 9.61 -24.38
N LYS A 140 -9.88 9.25 -24.49
CA LYS A 140 -11.00 10.20 -24.36
C LYS A 140 -11.48 10.39 -22.93
N ALA A 141 -11.06 9.53 -22.01
CA ALA A 141 -11.36 9.63 -20.60
C ALA A 141 -10.09 9.76 -19.76
N GLY A 142 -10.19 10.59 -18.72
CA GLY A 142 -9.14 10.81 -17.72
C GLY A 142 -9.55 10.32 -16.34
N LEU A 143 -8.56 10.24 -15.45
CA LEU A 143 -8.75 10.01 -14.02
C LEU A 143 -8.13 11.16 -13.25
N GLU A 144 -8.70 11.47 -12.09
CA GLU A 144 -8.04 12.31 -11.10
C GLU A 144 -6.66 11.73 -10.75
N HIS A 145 -5.64 12.59 -10.76
CA HIS A 145 -4.25 12.16 -10.61
C HIS A 145 -3.92 11.65 -9.22
N ASP A 146 -4.49 12.27 -8.20
CA ASP A 146 -4.14 12.03 -6.81
C ASP A 146 -5.35 11.52 -6.04
N SER A 147 -5.10 10.61 -5.11
CA SER A 147 -6.10 10.14 -4.17
C SER A 147 -5.50 10.10 -2.78
N PHE A 148 -6.16 10.76 -1.84
CA PHE A 148 -5.81 10.69 -0.42
C PHE A 148 -6.89 9.91 0.34
N GLY A 149 -6.45 9.00 1.20
CA GLY A 149 -7.37 8.13 1.93
C GLY A 149 -6.79 7.59 3.22
N PHE A 150 -7.66 6.95 4.01
CA PHE A 150 -7.24 6.22 5.19
C PHE A 150 -6.88 4.78 4.83
N ALA A 151 -6.03 4.18 5.65
CA ALA A 151 -5.69 2.77 5.57
C ALA A 151 -5.80 2.13 6.96
N LEU A 152 -6.36 0.93 6.99
CA LEU A 152 -6.42 0.06 8.16
C LEU A 152 -5.75 -1.27 7.84
N GLN A 153 -5.12 -1.86 8.83
CA GLN A 153 -4.35 -3.08 8.68
C GLN A 153 -4.49 -3.95 9.92
N ALA A 154 -4.51 -5.27 9.71
CA ALA A 154 -4.32 -6.26 10.75
C ALA A 154 -3.46 -7.39 10.19
N GLY A 155 -2.50 -7.85 11.00
CA GLY A 155 -1.59 -8.88 10.56
C GLY A 155 -0.99 -9.66 11.71
N VAL A 156 -0.24 -10.68 11.36
CA VAL A 156 0.45 -11.57 12.30
C VAL A 156 1.83 -11.88 11.74
N ASP A 157 2.85 -11.67 12.57
CA ASP A 157 4.20 -12.20 12.34
C ASP A 157 4.38 -13.48 13.17
N TYR A 158 4.75 -14.58 12.53
CA TYR A 158 5.17 -15.82 13.20
C TYR A 158 6.69 -15.90 13.18
N ALA A 159 7.32 -15.76 14.34
CA ALA A 159 8.77 -15.84 14.47
C ALA A 159 9.27 -17.25 14.15
N ILE A 160 10.10 -17.37 13.12
CA ILE A 160 10.83 -18.60 12.77
C ILE A 160 12.06 -18.71 13.66
N ASP A 161 12.77 -17.59 13.82
CA ASP A 161 13.91 -17.45 14.71
C ASP A 161 13.97 -16.00 15.25
N LYS A 162 15.14 -15.57 15.76
CA LYS A 162 15.33 -14.23 16.33
C LYS A 162 15.25 -13.09 15.31
N LYS A 163 15.42 -13.38 14.02
CA LYS A 163 15.49 -12.41 12.93
C LYS A 163 14.39 -12.62 11.90
N TRP A 164 14.10 -13.85 11.54
CA TRP A 164 13.15 -14.20 10.49
C TRP A 164 11.75 -14.47 11.04
N SER A 165 10.76 -13.98 10.30
CA SER A 165 9.34 -14.22 10.56
C SER A 165 8.59 -14.52 9.26
N LEU A 166 7.54 -15.33 9.36
CA LEU A 166 6.51 -15.39 8.33
C LEU A 166 5.45 -14.33 8.65
N ASN A 167 5.00 -13.59 7.64
CA ASN A 167 3.97 -12.58 7.80
C ASN A 167 2.69 -12.97 7.04
N ILE A 168 1.54 -12.81 7.69
CA ILE A 168 0.23 -12.75 7.07
C ILE A 168 -0.37 -11.39 7.40
N ASP A 169 -1.00 -10.76 6.42
CA ASP A 169 -1.47 -9.39 6.54
C ASP A 169 -2.73 -9.14 5.72
N VAL A 170 -3.65 -8.37 6.30
CA VAL A 170 -4.87 -7.91 5.64
C VAL A 170 -4.98 -6.40 5.80
N LYS A 171 -5.14 -5.69 4.69
CA LYS A 171 -5.31 -4.23 4.67
C LYS A 171 -6.59 -3.82 3.97
N LYS A 172 -7.23 -2.77 4.47
CA LYS A 172 -8.25 -2.02 3.74
C LYS A 172 -7.71 -0.63 3.48
N VAL A 173 -7.61 -0.25 2.21
CA VAL A 173 -7.07 1.05 1.81
C VAL A 173 -8.17 1.82 1.09
N GLN A 174 -8.38 3.08 1.46
CA GLN A 174 -9.32 3.95 0.75
C GLN A 174 -8.61 4.57 -0.46
N ILE A 175 -9.09 4.26 -1.65
CA ILE A 175 -8.57 4.77 -2.92
C ILE A 175 -9.76 5.13 -3.79
N ARG A 176 -9.89 6.42 -4.09
CA ARG A 176 -11.01 6.99 -4.87
C ARG A 176 -10.48 7.88 -5.98
N SER A 177 -11.12 7.84 -7.13
CA SER A 177 -10.73 8.67 -8.27
C SER A 177 -11.95 9.03 -9.09
N ASP A 178 -12.05 10.31 -9.45
CA ASP A 178 -13.05 10.78 -10.37
C ASP A 178 -12.66 10.46 -11.82
N VAL A 179 -13.63 9.98 -12.59
CA VAL A 179 -13.49 9.72 -14.04
C VAL A 179 -14.01 10.92 -14.79
N PHE A 180 -13.22 11.45 -15.71
CA PHE A 180 -13.58 12.62 -16.53
C PHE A 180 -13.71 12.23 -17.99
N ILE A 181 -14.75 12.72 -18.68
CA ILE A 181 -14.92 12.59 -20.13
C ILE A 181 -15.18 13.97 -20.70
N GLY A 182 -14.36 14.42 -21.66
CA GLY A 182 -14.50 15.76 -22.25
C GLY A 182 -14.40 16.92 -21.23
N GLY A 183 -13.70 16.70 -20.10
CA GLY A 183 -13.55 17.70 -19.04
C GLY A 183 -14.67 17.72 -17.99
N ALA A 184 -15.75 16.97 -18.18
CA ALA A 184 -16.82 16.82 -17.20
C ALA A 184 -16.65 15.53 -16.38
N LYS A 185 -17.00 15.59 -15.08
CA LYS A 185 -17.04 14.39 -14.23
C LYS A 185 -18.11 13.44 -14.72
N ALA A 186 -17.69 12.25 -15.14
CA ALA A 186 -18.56 11.20 -15.65
C ALA A 186 -18.97 10.19 -14.56
N SER A 187 -18.09 9.90 -13.60
CA SER A 187 -18.36 8.97 -12.49
C SER A 187 -17.30 9.16 -11.39
N ALA A 188 -17.58 8.67 -10.18
CA ALA A 188 -16.60 8.53 -9.11
C ALA A 188 -16.36 7.04 -8.85
N VAL A 189 -15.11 6.58 -9.01
CA VAL A 189 -14.73 5.19 -8.76
C VAL A 189 -14.16 5.08 -7.34
N LYS A 190 -14.68 4.10 -6.59
CA LYS A 190 -14.25 3.75 -5.25
C LYS A 190 -13.56 2.40 -5.35
N VAL A 191 -12.25 2.44 -5.61
CA VAL A 191 -11.42 1.23 -5.72
C VAL A 191 -11.37 0.54 -4.36
N ASP A 192 -11.22 1.32 -3.28
CA ASP A 192 -11.23 0.91 -1.87
C ASP A 192 -10.81 -0.56 -1.64
N PRO A 193 -9.61 -1.00 -2.08
CA PRO A 193 -9.31 -2.42 -2.19
C PRO A 193 -9.12 -3.10 -0.84
N LEU A 194 -9.51 -4.37 -0.77
CA LEU A 194 -9.03 -5.29 0.25
C LEU A 194 -7.71 -5.90 -0.24
N LEU A 195 -6.68 -5.80 0.57
CA LEU A 195 -5.34 -6.34 0.30
C LEU A 195 -5.12 -7.54 1.22
N VAL A 196 -4.74 -8.68 0.66
CA VAL A 196 -4.38 -9.87 1.45
C VAL A 196 -2.97 -10.30 1.07
N GLY A 197 -2.06 -10.25 2.04
CA GLY A 197 -0.63 -10.46 1.87
C GLY A 197 -0.11 -11.66 2.64
N VAL A 198 0.85 -12.36 2.03
CA VAL A 198 1.70 -13.35 2.71
C VAL A 198 3.15 -13.08 2.37
N GLY A 199 4.06 -13.24 3.32
CA GLY A 199 5.46 -12.90 3.08
C GLY A 199 6.42 -13.28 4.20
N VAL A 200 7.59 -12.67 4.16
CA VAL A 200 8.67 -12.87 5.12
C VAL A 200 9.13 -11.52 5.68
N GLY A 201 9.43 -11.50 6.97
CA GLY A 201 9.99 -10.36 7.68
C GLY A 201 11.37 -10.65 8.21
N TYR A 202 12.25 -9.64 8.17
CA TYR A 202 13.59 -9.69 8.73
C TYR A 202 13.81 -8.53 9.71
N ARG A 203 14.20 -8.88 10.94
CA ARG A 203 14.62 -7.96 12.01
C ARG A 203 16.14 -8.02 12.12
N PHE A 204 16.81 -6.86 12.04
CA PHE A 204 18.27 -6.74 12.02
C PHE A 204 18.95 -7.09 13.36
#